data_AF-A0A7Z9N5L1-F1
#
_entry.id   AF-A0A7Z9N5L1-F1
#
_cell.length_a   1.000
_cell.length_b   1.000
_cell.length_c   1.000
_cell.angle_alpha   90.00
_cell.angle_beta   90.00
_cell.angle_gamma   90.00
#
_symmetry.space_group_name_H-M   'P 1'
#
loop_
_entity.id
_entity.type
_entity.pdbx_description
1 polymer ?
#
loop_
_entity_poly.entity_id
_entity_poly.type
_entity_poly.pdbx_seq_one_letter_code
_entity_poly.pdbx_strand_id
1 'polypeptide(L)'
;MKRSVPLLITALGGFILIIAYFIPAAQGWGEVAAIWFDILASIAFILGGGNLIKIHLKKISDKSAGWAYSAITLAAFLITLIVGLGKVGINPNPKYPEYALSGHYREIGSPFWWLYEYAFKPLTATMFAMLAFYISSAAFRAFRAKNLEAILLLGTAFIILLGRTFTGVYLTAWLPDWMSGLKLENLTVVIMSVFNTAGNRGIMIGIALGVASTSLKVLLGVDRSYLGSGDD
;
A
#
# COMPACT_ATOMS: atom_id res chain seq x y z
N MET A 1 10.90 11.15 34.15
CA MET A 1 11.79 9.98 33.98
C MET A 1 11.20 8.85 33.13
N LYS A 2 9.91 8.48 33.28
CA LYS A 2 9.30 7.33 32.56
C LYS A 2 9.29 7.43 31.01
N ARG A 3 9.35 8.65 30.44
CA ARG A 3 9.38 8.87 28.97
C ARG A 3 10.77 9.13 28.39
N SER A 4 11.77 9.44 29.22
CA SER A 4 13.13 9.81 28.77
C SER A 4 13.90 8.60 28.23
N VAL A 5 13.71 7.43 28.85
CA VAL A 5 14.38 6.19 28.43
C VAL A 5 13.89 5.73 27.04
N PRO A 6 12.58 5.63 26.77
CA PRO A 6 12.09 5.35 25.41
C PRO A 6 12.57 6.35 24.36
N LEU A 7 12.58 7.64 24.67
CA LEU A 7 13.07 8.68 23.75
C LEU A 7 14.54 8.48 23.38
N LEU A 8 15.39 8.19 24.37
CA LEU A 8 16.80 7.92 24.14
C LEU A 8 17.00 6.67 23.28
N ILE A 9 16.23 5.60 23.53
CA ILE A 9 16.29 4.38 22.73
C ILE A 9 15.90 4.67 21.27
N THR A 10 14.81 5.40 21.04
CA THR A 10 14.37 5.79 19.69
C THR A 10 15.41 6.65 18.98
N ALA A 11 15.96 7.66 19.66
CA ALA A 11 16.97 8.54 19.11
C ALA A 11 18.24 7.77 18.71
N LEU A 12 18.80 7.00 19.64
CA LEU A 12 20.01 6.21 19.41
C LEU A 12 19.79 5.18 18.31
N GLY A 13 18.68 4.44 18.35
CA GLY A 13 18.35 3.46 17.33
C GLY A 13 18.27 4.06 15.92
N GLY A 14 17.59 5.20 15.78
CA GLY A 14 17.50 5.87 14.49
C GLY A 14 18.83 6.44 14.00
N PHE A 15 19.63 7.05 14.88
CA PHE A 15 20.97 7.53 14.48
C PHE A 15 21.90 6.39 14.10
N ILE A 16 21.85 5.24 14.80
CA ILE A 16 22.61 4.04 14.41
C ILE A 16 22.23 3.60 12.99
N LEU A 17 20.94 3.54 12.66
CA LEU A 17 20.49 3.15 11.32
C LEU A 17 20.92 4.15 10.24
N ILE A 18 20.85 5.46 10.53
CA ILE A 18 21.33 6.50 9.60
C ILE A 18 22.83 6.33 9.35
N ILE A 19 23.61 6.18 10.42
CA ILE A 19 25.07 6.01 10.34
C ILE A 19 25.42 4.73 9.58
N ALA A 20 24.77 3.61 9.89
CA ALA A 20 25.00 2.33 9.24
C ALA A 20 24.68 2.34 7.74
N TYR A 21 23.73 3.18 7.30
CA TYR A 21 23.39 3.33 5.89
C TYR A 21 24.47 4.08 5.09
N PHE A 22 25.07 5.13 5.66
CA PHE A 22 26.04 5.97 4.95
C PHE A 22 27.51 5.57 5.17
N ILE A 23 27.83 4.84 6.25
CA ILE A 23 29.20 4.47 6.61
C ILE A 23 29.36 2.95 6.51
N PRO A 24 30.13 2.42 5.52
CA PRO A 24 30.32 0.98 5.34
C PRO A 24 30.85 0.26 6.58
N ALA A 25 31.74 0.90 7.35
CA ALA A 25 32.29 0.33 8.59
C ALA A 25 31.24 0.13 9.70
N ALA A 26 30.12 0.85 9.66
CA ALA A 26 29.04 0.78 10.65
C ALA A 26 27.87 -0.13 10.20
N GLN A 27 27.95 -0.75 9.02
CA GLN A 27 26.89 -1.58 8.47
C GLN A 27 26.45 -2.70 9.43
N GLY A 28 27.41 -3.35 10.11
CA GLY A 28 27.12 -4.41 11.09
C GLY A 28 26.26 -3.95 12.27
N TRP A 29 26.31 -2.66 12.66
CA TRP A 29 25.41 -2.13 13.69
C TRP A 29 23.97 -2.05 13.20
N GLY A 30 23.79 -1.70 11.92
CA GLY A 30 22.50 -1.69 11.26
C GLY A 30 21.88 -3.09 11.17
N GLU A 31 22.69 -4.10 10.87
CA GLU A 31 22.24 -5.51 10.83
C GLU A 31 21.78 -5.98 12.21
N VAL A 32 22.54 -5.69 13.27
CA VAL A 32 22.14 -6.01 14.65
C VAL A 32 20.84 -5.29 15.01
N ALA A 33 20.72 -3.99 14.71
CA ALA A 33 19.51 -3.22 14.97
C ALA A 33 18.29 -3.77 14.20
N ALA A 34 18.47 -4.21 12.95
CA ALA A 34 17.43 -4.85 12.16
C ALA A 34 16.96 -6.17 12.78
N ILE A 35 17.87 -7.00 13.30
CA ILE A 35 17.50 -8.24 14.00
C ILE A 35 16.63 -7.93 15.23
N TRP A 36 17.02 -6.95 16.04
CA TRP A 36 16.20 -6.51 17.19
C TRP A 36 14.82 -6.01 16.75
N PHE A 37 14.77 -5.24 15.66
CA PHE A 37 13.51 -4.77 15.08
C PHE A 37 12.63 -5.94 14.64
N ASP A 38 13.16 -6.95 13.95
CA ASP A 38 12.41 -8.11 13.48
C ASP A 38 11.86 -8.94 14.65
N ILE A 39 12.62 -9.09 15.74
CA ILE A 39 12.15 -9.74 16.98
C ILE A 39 10.99 -8.94 17.60
N LEU A 40 11.11 -7.62 17.68
CA LEU A 40 10.04 -6.76 18.22
C LEU A 40 8.81 -6.77 17.30
N ALA A 41 9.00 -6.70 15.99
CA ALA A 41 7.95 -6.70 14.99
C ALA A 41 7.16 -8.03 14.99
N SER A 42 7.84 -9.16 15.13
CA SER A 42 7.20 -10.47 15.24
C SER A 42 6.31 -10.59 16.47
N ILE A 43 6.75 -10.09 17.64
CA ILE A 43 5.90 -10.01 18.85
C ILE A 43 4.73 -9.03 18.62
N ALA A 44 5.00 -7.88 17.98
CA ALA A 44 3.98 -6.88 17.69
C ALA A 44 2.89 -7.41 16.74
N PHE A 45 3.23 -8.26 15.75
CA PHE A 45 2.24 -8.90 14.89
C PHE A 45 1.29 -9.82 15.67
N ILE A 46 1.82 -10.57 16.65
CA ILE A 46 0.99 -11.43 17.53
C ILE A 46 0.06 -10.56 18.38
N LEU A 47 0.58 -9.49 18.99
CA LEU A 47 -0.23 -8.55 19.78
C LEU A 47 -1.28 -7.83 18.93
N GLY A 48 -0.92 -7.44 17.70
CA GLY A 48 -1.83 -6.82 16.74
C GLY A 48 -2.97 -7.74 16.33
N GLY A 49 -2.65 -9.01 16.01
CA GLY A 49 -3.64 -10.03 15.73
C GLY A 49 -4.54 -10.33 16.94
N GLY A 50 -3.95 -10.47 18.13
CA GLY A 50 -4.70 -10.65 19.38
C GLY A 50 -5.63 -9.47 19.70
N ASN A 51 -5.19 -8.24 19.46
CA ASN A 51 -6.01 -7.05 19.64
C ASN A 51 -7.17 -6.98 18.64
N LEU A 52 -6.94 -7.34 17.38
CA LEU A 52 -7.99 -7.44 16.37
C LEU A 52 -9.05 -8.45 16.81
N ILE A 53 -8.64 -9.66 17.21
CA ILE A 53 -9.54 -10.70 17.72
C ILE A 53 -10.33 -10.17 18.93
N LYS A 54 -9.64 -9.59 19.94
CA LYS A 54 -10.26 -9.08 21.17
C LYS A 54 -11.33 -8.03 20.89
N ILE A 55 -11.02 -7.03 20.05
CA ILE A 55 -11.93 -5.92 19.74
C ILE A 55 -13.15 -6.44 18.99
N HIS A 56 -12.95 -7.27 17.96
CA HIS A 56 -14.07 -7.78 17.17
C HIS A 56 -14.92 -8.81 17.94
N LEU A 57 -14.31 -9.69 18.74
CA LEU A 57 -15.05 -10.61 19.62
C LEU A 57 -15.89 -9.85 20.64
N LYS A 58 -15.32 -8.84 21.30
CA LYS A 58 -16.07 -7.97 22.21
C LYS A 58 -17.24 -7.30 21.48
N LYS A 59 -17.01 -6.77 20.28
CA LYS A 59 -18.04 -6.13 19.46
C LYS A 59 -19.19 -7.07 19.10
N ILE A 60 -18.88 -8.34 18.83
CA ILE A 60 -19.85 -9.42 18.54
C ILE A 60 -20.61 -9.82 19.80
N SER A 61 -19.90 -10.04 20.91
CA SER A 61 -20.49 -10.39 22.22
C SER A 61 -21.45 -9.32 22.71
N ASP A 62 -21.05 -8.05 22.60
CA ASP A 62 -21.83 -6.90 23.03
C ASP A 62 -22.96 -6.55 22.03
N LYS A 63 -23.07 -7.26 20.89
CA LYS A 63 -24.04 -7.03 19.80
C LYS A 63 -24.17 -5.57 19.35
N SER A 64 -23.09 -4.81 19.46
CA SER A 64 -23.08 -3.39 19.09
C SER A 64 -23.32 -3.16 17.59
N ALA A 65 -23.61 -1.92 17.20
CA ALA A 65 -23.88 -1.58 15.80
C ALA A 65 -22.73 -2.03 14.86
N GLY A 66 -23.10 -2.79 13.83
CA GLY A 66 -22.14 -3.37 12.88
C GLY A 66 -21.38 -4.60 13.39
N TRP A 67 -21.92 -5.33 14.38
CA TRP A 67 -21.34 -6.60 14.87
C TRP A 67 -21.18 -7.65 13.75
N ALA A 68 -22.12 -7.71 12.80
CA ALA A 68 -22.07 -8.66 11.69
C ALA A 68 -20.81 -8.47 10.82
N TYR A 69 -20.45 -7.20 10.53
CA TYR A 69 -19.21 -6.90 9.83
C TYR A 69 -17.97 -7.36 10.62
N SER A 70 -18.01 -7.26 11.94
CA SER A 70 -16.92 -7.76 12.79
C SER A 70 -16.80 -9.28 12.77
N ALA A 71 -17.93 -10.00 12.69
CA ALA A 71 -17.91 -11.44 12.52
C ALA A 71 -17.30 -11.84 11.17
N ILE A 72 -17.66 -11.13 10.09
CA ILE A 72 -17.08 -11.35 8.76
C ILE A 72 -15.57 -11.08 8.77
N THR A 73 -15.12 -9.98 9.38
CA THR A 73 -13.69 -9.65 9.51
C THR A 73 -12.94 -10.74 10.27
N LEU A 74 -13.48 -11.20 11.40
CA LEU A 74 -12.84 -12.23 12.21
C LEU A 74 -12.77 -13.57 11.46
N ALA A 75 -13.84 -13.96 10.77
CA ALA A 75 -13.85 -15.16 9.94
C ALA A 75 -12.84 -15.08 8.79
N ALA A 76 -12.81 -13.97 8.04
CA ALA A 76 -11.86 -13.75 6.96
C ALA A 76 -10.40 -13.76 7.46
N PHE A 77 -10.14 -13.14 8.61
CA PHE A 77 -8.84 -13.15 9.27
C PHE A 77 -8.41 -14.59 9.62
N LEU A 78 -9.25 -15.35 10.32
CA LEU A 78 -8.93 -16.72 10.74
C LEU A 78 -8.76 -17.66 9.55
N ILE A 79 -9.64 -17.58 8.55
CA ILE A 79 -9.53 -18.39 7.32
C ILE A 79 -8.19 -18.10 6.62
N THR A 80 -7.87 -16.82 6.40
CA THR A 80 -6.62 -16.44 5.72
C THR A 80 -5.39 -16.84 6.51
N LEU A 81 -5.43 -16.67 7.84
CA LEU A 81 -4.34 -17.04 8.75
C LEU A 81 -4.09 -18.55 8.74
N ILE A 82 -5.15 -19.36 8.88
CA ILE A 82 -5.05 -20.83 8.91
C ILE A 82 -4.58 -21.35 7.55
N VAL A 83 -5.15 -20.85 6.45
CA VAL A 83 -4.77 -21.27 5.09
C VAL A 83 -3.32 -20.90 4.79
N GLY A 84 -2.90 -19.68 5.14
CA GLY A 84 -1.55 -19.18 4.90
C GLY A 84 -0.48 -19.87 5.76
N LEU A 85 -0.67 -19.91 7.09
CA LEU A 85 0.29 -20.51 8.01
C LEU A 85 0.32 -22.03 7.91
N GLY A 86 -0.84 -22.65 7.79
CA GLY A 86 -0.96 -24.10 7.66
C GLY A 86 -0.57 -24.64 6.29
N LYS A 87 -0.28 -23.74 5.32
CA LYS A 87 -0.07 -24.09 3.90
C LYS A 87 -1.11 -25.10 3.41
N VAL A 88 -2.38 -24.87 3.76
CA VAL A 88 -3.45 -25.85 3.51
C VAL A 88 -3.65 -26.01 2.00
N GLY A 89 -3.63 -27.25 1.51
CA GLY A 89 -3.93 -27.57 0.10
C GLY A 89 -2.90 -27.03 -0.90
N ILE A 90 -1.65 -26.79 -0.49
CA ILE A 90 -0.59 -26.42 -1.43
C ILE A 90 -0.22 -27.61 -2.33
N ASN A 91 0.17 -27.29 -3.56
CA ASN A 91 0.74 -28.29 -4.45
C ASN A 91 2.17 -28.61 -4.00
N PRO A 92 2.58 -29.88 -3.92
CA PRO A 92 3.95 -30.24 -3.59
C PRO A 92 4.93 -29.65 -4.60
N ASN A 93 6.10 -29.22 -4.12
CA ASN A 93 7.14 -28.68 -4.97
C ASN A 93 7.65 -29.78 -5.92
N PRO A 94 7.77 -29.53 -7.24
CA PRO A 94 8.30 -30.51 -8.20
C PRO A 94 9.69 -31.06 -7.84
N LYS A 95 10.49 -30.31 -7.07
CA LYS A 95 11.83 -30.73 -6.62
C LYS A 95 11.82 -31.68 -5.43
N TYR A 96 10.73 -31.69 -4.66
CA TYR A 96 10.60 -32.46 -3.41
C TYR A 96 9.18 -33.04 -3.30
N PRO A 97 8.80 -33.94 -4.23
CA PRO A 97 7.43 -34.46 -4.33
C PRO A 97 7.05 -35.33 -3.13
N GLU A 98 8.01 -35.91 -2.42
CA GLU A 98 7.75 -36.72 -1.21
C GLU A 98 7.22 -35.90 -0.02
N TYR A 99 7.43 -34.58 -0.01
CA TYR A 99 6.98 -33.71 1.07
C TYR A 99 5.75 -32.91 0.63
N ALA A 100 4.56 -33.31 1.08
CA ALA A 100 3.29 -32.66 0.70
C ALA A 100 3.25 -31.14 0.97
N LEU A 101 3.97 -30.64 1.99
CA LEU A 101 4.01 -29.22 2.37
C LEU A 101 5.21 -28.44 1.82
N SER A 102 5.95 -29.00 0.85
CA SER A 102 7.13 -28.37 0.26
C SER A 102 6.81 -27.22 -0.70
N GLY A 103 5.57 -27.15 -1.17
CA GLY A 103 5.04 -26.10 -2.06
C GLY A 103 5.13 -24.68 -1.51
N HIS A 104 5.06 -23.72 -2.43
CA HIS A 104 4.95 -22.31 -2.09
C HIS A 104 3.49 -21.95 -1.83
N TYR A 105 3.20 -21.27 -0.73
CA TYR A 105 1.84 -20.88 -0.38
C TYR A 105 1.18 -19.94 -1.41
N ARG A 106 1.95 -19.23 -2.25
CA ARG A 106 1.43 -18.34 -3.31
C ARG A 106 1.34 -19.00 -4.69
N GLU A 107 1.59 -20.29 -4.78
CA GLU A 107 1.56 -21.02 -6.05
C GLU A 107 0.16 -21.01 -6.66
N ILE A 108 0.10 -20.94 -8.00
CA ILE A 108 -1.17 -20.94 -8.73
C ILE A 108 -1.94 -22.22 -8.40
N GLY A 109 -3.21 -22.06 -8.03
CA GLY A 109 -4.07 -23.16 -7.60
C GLY A 109 -4.01 -23.46 -6.10
N SER A 110 -3.11 -22.85 -5.33
CA SER A 110 -3.16 -22.96 -3.87
C SER A 110 -4.40 -22.24 -3.31
N PRO A 111 -4.99 -22.71 -2.19
CA PRO A 111 -6.10 -22.04 -1.55
C PRO A 111 -5.79 -20.59 -1.13
N PHE A 112 -4.54 -20.30 -0.72
CA PHE A 112 -4.13 -18.93 -0.41
C PHE A 112 -4.09 -18.05 -1.67
N TRP A 113 -3.65 -18.61 -2.81
CA TRP A 113 -3.71 -17.91 -4.10
C TRP A 113 -5.15 -17.64 -4.53
N TRP A 114 -6.10 -18.56 -4.30
CA TRP A 114 -7.52 -18.31 -4.54
C TRP A 114 -8.09 -17.20 -3.66
N LEU A 115 -7.77 -17.19 -2.36
CA LEU A 115 -8.17 -16.08 -1.47
C LEU A 115 -7.64 -14.74 -1.98
N TYR A 116 -6.40 -14.72 -2.48
CA TYR A 116 -5.83 -13.51 -3.07
C TYR A 116 -6.54 -13.09 -4.37
N GLU A 117 -6.66 -14.01 -5.33
CA GLU A 117 -7.14 -13.70 -6.69
C GLU A 117 -8.66 -13.45 -6.74
N TYR A 118 -9.44 -14.16 -5.91
CA TYR A 118 -10.91 -14.12 -5.97
C TYR A 118 -11.57 -13.40 -4.80
N ALA A 119 -10.87 -13.15 -3.69
CA ALA A 119 -11.40 -12.30 -2.61
C ALA A 119 -10.66 -10.96 -2.54
N PHE A 120 -9.36 -10.97 -2.30
CA PHE A 120 -8.62 -9.72 -2.05
C PHE A 120 -8.56 -8.81 -3.28
N LYS A 121 -8.25 -9.35 -4.46
CA LYS A 121 -8.11 -8.56 -5.70
C LYS A 121 -9.45 -7.94 -6.15
N PRO A 122 -10.60 -8.65 -6.17
CA PRO A 122 -11.88 -8.02 -6.46
C PRO A 122 -12.29 -6.99 -5.41
N LEU A 123 -12.11 -7.26 -4.11
CA LEU A 123 -12.43 -6.31 -3.05
C LEU A 123 -11.64 -5.00 -3.20
N THR A 124 -10.34 -5.09 -3.45
CA THR A 124 -9.50 -3.91 -3.71
C THR A 124 -9.92 -3.20 -5.00
N ALA A 125 -10.25 -3.93 -6.06
CA ALA A 125 -10.81 -3.35 -7.28
C ALA A 125 -12.13 -2.60 -7.03
N THR A 126 -13.02 -3.11 -6.17
CA THR A 126 -14.25 -2.39 -5.81
C THR A 126 -13.98 -1.08 -5.06
N MET A 127 -13.00 -1.06 -4.16
CA MET A 127 -12.59 0.17 -3.48
C MET A 127 -12.07 1.20 -4.48
N PHE A 128 -11.21 0.80 -5.42
CA PHE A 128 -10.70 1.68 -6.47
C PHE A 128 -11.80 2.12 -7.45
N ALA A 129 -12.73 1.23 -7.82
CA ALA A 129 -13.85 1.56 -8.69
C ALA A 129 -14.79 2.58 -8.03
N MET A 130 -15.10 2.40 -6.74
CA MET A 130 -15.88 3.38 -5.97
C MET A 130 -15.16 4.72 -5.89
N LEU A 131 -13.86 4.73 -5.58
CA LEU A 131 -13.06 5.96 -5.57
C LEU A 131 -13.08 6.66 -6.93
N ALA A 132 -12.86 5.92 -8.02
CA ALA A 132 -12.93 6.46 -9.37
C ALA A 132 -14.31 7.05 -9.68
N PHE A 133 -15.39 6.31 -9.37
CA PHE A 133 -16.76 6.79 -9.57
C PHE A 133 -17.05 8.08 -8.78
N TYR A 134 -16.70 8.13 -7.50
CA TYR A 134 -16.93 9.32 -6.67
C TYR A 134 -16.07 10.51 -7.10
N ILE A 135 -14.81 10.28 -7.46
CA ILE A 135 -13.92 11.33 -7.99
C ILE A 135 -14.50 11.84 -9.30
N SER A 136 -14.87 10.97 -10.25
CA SER A 136 -15.46 11.38 -11.53
C SER A 136 -16.79 12.11 -11.34
N SER A 137 -17.66 11.67 -10.44
CA SER A 137 -18.94 12.33 -10.14
C SER A 137 -18.75 13.69 -9.47
N ALA A 138 -17.83 13.80 -8.51
CA ALA A 138 -17.47 15.07 -7.89
C ALA A 138 -16.82 16.03 -8.90
N ALA A 139 -15.91 15.51 -9.73
CA ALA A 139 -15.26 16.26 -10.78
C ALA A 139 -16.28 16.76 -11.81
N PHE A 140 -17.20 15.93 -12.30
CA PHE A 140 -18.26 16.36 -13.22
C PHE A 140 -19.16 17.46 -12.61
N ARG A 141 -19.54 17.33 -11.33
CA ARG A 141 -20.31 18.37 -10.62
C ARG A 141 -19.51 19.66 -10.40
N ALA A 142 -18.20 19.56 -10.17
CA ALA A 142 -17.29 20.69 -10.05
C ALA A 142 -16.96 21.32 -11.41
N PHE A 143 -17.00 20.55 -12.50
CA PHE A 143 -16.77 20.96 -13.89
C PHE A 143 -18.00 21.58 -14.55
N ARG A 144 -18.75 22.42 -13.84
CA ARG A 144 -19.67 23.38 -14.47
C ARG A 144 -18.82 24.51 -15.08
N ALA A 145 -18.23 24.21 -16.23
CA ALA A 145 -17.09 24.87 -16.87
C ALA A 145 -17.12 26.41 -16.83
N LYS A 146 -16.06 27.01 -16.23
CA LYS A 146 -15.74 28.45 -16.31
C LYS A 146 -14.24 28.82 -16.27
N ASN A 147 -13.28 27.90 -16.03
CA ASN A 147 -11.84 28.21 -15.95
C ASN A 147 -10.97 27.34 -16.89
N LEU A 148 -9.84 27.91 -17.36
CA LEU A 148 -8.92 27.26 -18.32
C LEU A 148 -8.26 25.99 -17.76
N GLU A 149 -7.92 25.99 -16.46
CA GLU A 149 -7.28 24.86 -15.78
C GLU A 149 -8.16 23.60 -15.81
N ALA A 150 -9.46 23.74 -15.57
CA ALA A 150 -10.39 22.62 -15.64
C ALA A 150 -10.54 22.06 -17.05
N ILE A 151 -10.53 22.93 -18.07
CA ILE A 151 -10.61 22.52 -19.48
C ILE A 151 -9.36 21.73 -19.86
N LEU A 152 -8.17 22.20 -19.46
CA LEU A 152 -6.93 21.48 -19.70
C LEU A 152 -6.95 20.11 -19.02
N LEU A 153 -7.35 20.05 -17.75
CA LEU A 153 -7.41 18.79 -17.01
C LEU A 153 -8.41 17.79 -17.62
N LEU A 154 -9.61 18.27 -18.00
CA LEU A 154 -10.63 17.45 -18.64
C LEU A 154 -10.17 16.95 -20.01
N GLY A 155 -9.58 17.81 -20.84
CA GLY A 155 -9.04 17.44 -22.15
C GLY A 155 -7.93 16.40 -22.04
N THR A 156 -6.99 16.60 -21.12
CA THR A 156 -5.92 15.63 -20.84
C THR A 156 -6.48 14.28 -20.36
N ALA A 157 -7.45 14.29 -19.44
CA ALA A 157 -8.08 13.07 -18.94
C ALA A 157 -8.82 12.30 -20.04
N PHE A 158 -9.53 13.01 -20.93
CA PHE A 158 -10.24 12.41 -22.06
C PHE A 158 -9.27 11.73 -23.04
N ILE A 159 -8.16 12.39 -23.40
CA ILE A 159 -7.11 11.83 -24.26
C ILE A 159 -6.54 10.54 -23.65
N ILE A 160 -6.19 10.56 -22.36
CA ILE A 160 -5.62 9.39 -21.66
C ILE A 160 -6.63 8.24 -21.63
N LEU A 161 -7.88 8.51 -21.25
CA LEU A 161 -8.92 7.48 -21.14
C LEU A 161 -9.18 6.81 -22.49
N LEU A 162 -9.29 7.59 -23.57
CA LEU A 162 -9.47 7.03 -24.91
C LEU A 162 -8.22 6.29 -25.41
N GLY A 163 -7.03 6.85 -25.24
CA GLY A 163 -5.78 6.26 -25.72
C GLY A 163 -5.36 4.99 -24.97
N ARG A 164 -5.92 4.73 -23.78
CA ARG A 164 -5.76 3.46 -23.04
C ARG A 164 -6.76 2.38 -23.42
N THR A 165 -7.74 2.68 -24.28
CA THR A 165 -8.73 1.72 -24.79
C THR A 165 -8.43 1.35 -26.24
N PHE A 166 -8.92 0.18 -26.69
CA PHE A 166 -8.83 -0.24 -28.09
C PHE A 166 -9.45 0.78 -29.07
N THR A 167 -10.40 1.60 -28.60
CA THR A 167 -11.03 2.68 -29.36
C THR A 167 -10.04 3.76 -29.80
N GLY A 168 -9.03 4.10 -28.98
CA GLY A 168 -8.02 5.10 -29.33
C GLY A 168 -7.23 4.70 -30.59
N VAL A 169 -6.83 3.43 -30.64
CA VAL A 169 -6.06 2.86 -31.75
C VAL A 169 -6.89 2.88 -33.02
N TYR A 170 -8.13 2.44 -32.95
CA TYR A 170 -9.02 2.39 -34.12
C TYR A 170 -9.33 3.79 -34.67
N LEU A 171 -9.60 4.76 -33.78
CA LEU A 171 -9.93 6.13 -34.17
C LEU A 171 -8.76 6.90 -34.79
N THR A 172 -7.51 6.52 -34.49
CA THR A 172 -6.32 7.18 -35.02
C THR A 172 -5.50 6.29 -35.96
N ALA A 173 -6.02 5.12 -36.34
CA ALA A 173 -5.38 4.20 -37.27
C ALA A 173 -5.22 4.78 -38.69
N TRP A 174 -6.12 5.68 -39.10
CA TRP A 174 -6.07 6.35 -40.40
C TRP A 174 -5.00 7.45 -40.48
N LEU A 175 -4.35 7.81 -39.36
CA LEU A 175 -3.33 8.84 -39.34
C LEU A 175 -2.02 8.31 -39.95
N PRO A 176 -1.42 9.03 -40.92
CA PRO A 176 -0.15 8.65 -41.52
C PRO A 176 1.00 8.53 -40.50
N ASP A 177 2.02 7.73 -40.80
CA ASP A 177 3.12 7.47 -39.86
C ASP A 177 4.00 8.69 -39.56
N TRP A 178 4.07 9.66 -40.47
CA TRP A 178 4.73 10.96 -40.21
C TRP A 178 4.00 11.78 -39.14
N MET A 179 2.71 11.52 -38.93
CA MET A 179 1.88 12.12 -37.87
C MET A 179 1.68 11.16 -36.68
N SER A 180 2.54 10.15 -36.55
CA SER A 180 2.44 9.16 -35.47
C SER A 180 2.43 9.78 -34.06
N GLY A 181 3.02 10.96 -33.86
CA GLY A 181 2.97 11.69 -32.58
C GLY A 181 1.58 12.17 -32.15
N LEU A 182 0.63 12.31 -33.08
CA LEU A 182 -0.77 12.68 -32.79
C LEU A 182 -1.70 11.46 -32.64
N LYS A 183 -1.19 10.24 -32.85
CA LYS A 183 -1.94 9.01 -32.52
C LYS A 183 -2.22 8.99 -31.01
N LEU A 184 -3.44 8.63 -30.63
CA LEU A 184 -3.94 8.81 -29.26
C LEU A 184 -3.11 8.01 -28.25
N GLU A 185 -2.59 6.86 -28.66
CA GLU A 185 -1.70 6.00 -27.87
C GLU A 185 -0.38 6.71 -27.57
N ASN A 186 0.24 7.29 -28.60
CA ASN A 186 1.52 7.99 -28.47
C ASN A 186 1.37 9.26 -27.64
N LEU A 187 0.29 10.00 -27.82
CA LEU A 187 0.00 11.18 -27.01
C LEU A 187 -0.21 10.81 -25.54
N THR A 188 -0.91 9.71 -25.28
CA THR A 188 -1.04 9.14 -23.93
C THR A 188 0.32 8.80 -23.33
N VAL A 189 1.21 8.18 -24.10
CA VAL A 189 2.57 7.85 -23.65
C VAL A 189 3.36 9.11 -23.33
N VAL A 190 3.31 10.16 -24.16
CA VAL A 190 3.99 11.43 -23.89
C VAL A 190 3.47 12.08 -22.61
N ILE A 191 2.15 12.16 -22.44
CA ILE A 191 1.54 12.74 -21.24
C ILE A 191 1.96 11.96 -19.98
N MET A 192 1.94 10.63 -20.05
CA MET A 192 2.29 9.77 -18.91
C MET A 192 3.80 9.77 -18.61
N SER A 193 4.64 9.71 -19.64
CA SER A 193 6.10 9.58 -19.45
C SER A 193 6.77 10.90 -19.07
N VAL A 194 6.28 12.04 -19.56
CA VAL A 194 6.87 13.36 -19.30
C VAL A 194 6.15 14.06 -18.16
N PHE A 195 4.88 14.43 -18.35
CA PHE A 195 4.16 15.30 -17.41
C PHE A 195 3.75 14.55 -16.13
N ASN A 196 3.15 13.36 -16.27
CA ASN A 196 2.75 12.57 -15.11
C ASN A 196 3.97 12.13 -14.30
N THR A 197 5.02 11.61 -14.96
CA THR A 197 6.28 11.27 -14.28
C THR A 197 6.91 12.47 -13.58
N ALA A 198 6.95 13.65 -14.22
CA ALA A 198 7.49 14.86 -13.59
C ALA A 198 6.69 15.26 -12.34
N GLY A 199 5.35 15.25 -12.43
CA GLY A 199 4.47 15.50 -11.28
C GLY A 199 4.64 14.47 -10.16
N ASN A 200 4.66 13.18 -10.51
CA ASN A 200 4.87 12.09 -9.55
C ASN A 200 6.24 12.20 -8.86
N ARG A 201 7.30 12.54 -9.59
CA ARG A 201 8.62 12.83 -9.00
C ARG A 201 8.57 13.99 -8.01
N GLY A 202 7.89 15.09 -8.36
CA GLY A 202 7.70 16.21 -7.45
C GLY A 202 6.96 15.81 -6.17
N ILE A 203 5.88 15.05 -6.30
CA ILE A 203 5.12 14.49 -5.17
C ILE A 203 6.00 13.57 -4.32
N MET A 204 6.73 12.64 -4.94
CA MET A 204 7.63 11.72 -4.23
C MET A 204 8.73 12.46 -3.47
N ILE A 205 9.33 13.51 -4.06
CA ILE A 205 10.31 14.36 -3.36
C ILE A 205 9.66 15.05 -2.16
N GLY A 206 8.46 15.61 -2.33
CA GLY A 206 7.72 16.26 -1.25
C GLY A 206 7.38 15.30 -0.11
N ILE A 207 6.89 14.10 -0.44
CA ILE A 207 6.60 13.04 0.54
C ILE A 207 7.88 12.61 1.23
N ALA A 208 8.97 12.37 0.50
CA ALA A 208 10.25 11.95 1.07
C ALA A 208 10.81 12.99 2.05
N LEU A 209 10.78 14.27 1.68
CA LEU A 209 11.19 15.37 2.56
C LEU A 209 10.28 15.48 3.79
N GLY A 210 8.96 15.29 3.62
CA GLY A 210 8.00 15.25 4.72
C GLY A 210 8.29 14.11 5.70
N VAL A 211 8.52 12.89 5.19
CA VAL A 211 8.87 11.72 5.99
C VAL A 211 10.21 11.92 6.71
N ALA A 212 11.21 12.50 6.05
CA ALA A 212 12.50 12.81 6.66
C ALA A 212 12.36 13.84 7.79
N SER A 213 11.58 14.91 7.56
CA SER A 213 11.31 15.93 8.58
C SER A 213 10.60 15.36 9.81
N THR A 214 9.55 14.56 9.59
CA THR A 214 8.80 13.92 10.69
C THR A 214 9.68 12.91 11.43
N SER A 215 10.45 12.09 10.72
CA SER A 215 11.41 11.15 11.32
C SER A 215 12.41 11.89 12.20
N LEU A 216 12.97 13.02 11.74
CA LEU A 216 13.91 13.81 12.54
C LEU A 216 13.25 14.40 13.81
N LYS A 217 12.01 14.88 13.72
CA LYS A 217 11.26 15.36 14.90
C LYS A 217 11.04 14.25 15.93
N VAL A 218 10.77 13.03 15.47
CA VAL A 218 10.65 11.85 16.34
C VAL A 218 12.00 11.50 16.98
N LEU A 219 13.10 11.47 16.20
CA LEU A 219 14.44 11.16 16.71
C LEU A 219 14.97 12.20 17.71
N LEU A 220 14.66 13.48 17.49
CA LEU A 220 15.02 14.55 18.43
C LEU A 220 14.06 14.63 19.62
N GLY A 221 13.01 13.80 19.66
CA GLY A 221 12.03 13.77 20.75
C GLY A 221 11.13 15.01 20.83
N VAL A 222 11.04 15.76 19.73
CA VAL A 222 10.11 16.90 19.57
C VAL A 222 8.69 16.36 19.37
N ASP A 223 8.53 15.31 18.57
CA ASP A 223 7.27 14.59 18.43
C ASP A 223 7.28 13.33 19.31
N ARG A 224 6.32 13.26 20.24
CA ARG A 224 6.21 12.21 21.26
C ARG A 224 4.91 11.41 21.16
N SER A 225 4.18 11.57 20.06
CA SER A 225 2.87 10.94 19.83
C SER A 225 2.88 9.41 20.00
N TYR A 226 4.00 8.76 19.74
CA TYR A 226 4.17 7.30 19.87
C TYR A 226 4.35 6.79 21.31
N LEU A 227 4.59 7.66 22.29
CA LEU A 227 4.83 7.27 23.69
C LEU A 227 3.55 7.06 24.50
N GLY A 228 2.39 7.11 23.83
CA GLY A 228 1.07 7.07 24.45
C GLY A 228 0.75 8.40 25.15
N SER A 229 -0.49 8.86 25.01
CA SER A 229 -1.00 9.96 25.85
C SER A 229 -1.13 9.43 27.28
N GLY A 230 -0.08 9.58 28.08
CA GLY A 230 -0.30 9.62 29.52
C GLY A 230 -0.87 11.00 29.82
N ASP A 231 -2.15 10.98 30.20
CA ASP A 231 -2.87 11.94 31.02
C ASP A 231 -1.99 13.04 31.64
N ASP A 232 -2.39 14.28 31.40
CA ASP A 232 -2.36 15.28 32.47
C ASP A 232 -3.32 14.85 33.59
#